data_AF-A0A949WH75-F1
#
_entry.id   AF-A0A949WH75-F1
#
_cell.length_a   1.000
_cell.length_b   1.000
_cell.length_c   1.000
_cell.angle_alpha   90.00
_cell.angle_beta   90.00
_cell.angle_gamma   90.00
#
_symmetry.space_group_name_H-M   'P 1'
#
loop_
_entity.id
_entity.type
_entity.pdbx_description
1 polymer ?
#
loop_
_entity_poly.entity_id
_entity_poly.type
_entity_poly.pdbx_seq_one_letter_code
_entity_poly.pdbx_strand_id
1 'polypeptide(L)'
;QEVIPLIKGFLKERGLSLSEEKTRVVHIEQGFDFLGWNVRRFKGKILNRPSKKNVKAFYSKVKTVISKMKMAKQEDLIRVLNPM
;
A
#
# COMPACT_ATOMS: atom_id res chain seq x y z
N GLN A 1 -24.06 9.52 -9.29
CA GLN A 1 -23.04 9.14 -8.28
C GLN A 1 -23.56 9.56 -6.92
N GLU A 2 -24.19 8.65 -6.18
CA GLU A 2 -24.92 8.99 -4.94
C GLU A 2 -24.09 8.78 -3.67
N VAL A 3 -22.99 8.02 -3.75
CA VAL A 3 -22.23 7.59 -2.56
C VAL A 3 -21.41 8.73 -1.92
N ILE A 4 -20.79 9.61 -2.71
CA ILE A 4 -19.92 10.67 -2.18
C ILE A 4 -20.70 11.69 -1.34
N PRO A 5 -21.86 12.23 -1.78
CA PRO A 5 -22.66 13.14 -0.95
C PRO A 5 -23.11 12.51 0.37
N LEU A 6 -23.50 11.23 0.36
CA LEU A 6 -23.91 10.49 1.55
C LEU A 6 -22.76 10.38 2.57
N ILE A 7 -21.56 10.01 2.10
CA ILE A 7 -20.36 9.94 2.96
C ILE A 7 -19.99 11.33 3.49
N LYS A 8 -20.06 12.38 2.66
CA LYS A 8 -19.80 13.76 3.10
C LYS A 8 -20.76 14.18 4.22
N GLY A 9 -22.05 13.85 4.12
CA GLY A 9 -23.04 14.11 5.17
C GLY A 9 -22.72 13.37 6.48
N PHE A 10 -22.49 12.06 6.39
CA PHE A 10 -22.16 11.20 7.53
C PHE A 10 -20.91 11.66 8.31
N LEU A 11 -19.86 12.07 7.58
CA LEU A 11 -18.62 12.57 8.18
C LEU A 11 -18.81 13.95 8.84
N LYS A 12 -19.62 14.82 8.23
CA LYS A 12 -19.85 16.18 8.71
C LYS A 12 -20.48 16.22 10.11
N GLU A 13 -21.42 15.32 10.40
CA GLU A 13 -22.00 15.16 11.75
C GLU A 13 -20.95 14.88 12.84
N ARG A 14 -19.81 14.30 12.46
CA ARG A 14 -18.70 13.93 13.36
C ARG A 14 -17.54 14.94 13.32
N GLY A 15 -17.73 16.07 12.65
CA GLY A 15 -16.69 17.09 12.47
C GLY A 15 -15.57 16.67 11.50
N LEU A 16 -15.80 15.67 10.65
CA LEU A 16 -14.84 15.18 9.66
C LEU A 16 -15.22 15.63 8.24
N SER A 17 -14.22 15.73 7.38
CA SER A 17 -14.41 16.06 5.96
C SER A 17 -13.61 15.12 5.07
N LEU A 18 -14.10 14.94 3.84
CA LEU A 18 -13.45 14.12 2.83
C LEU A 18 -12.38 14.98 2.12
N SER A 19 -11.13 14.50 2.07
CA SER A 19 -10.08 15.17 1.30
C SER A 19 -10.28 14.90 -0.19
N GLU A 20 -10.45 15.96 -0.98
CA GLU A 20 -10.66 15.87 -2.43
C GLU A 20 -9.38 15.43 -3.16
N GLU A 21 -8.20 15.81 -2.65
CA GLU A 21 -6.90 15.38 -3.19
C GLU A 21 -6.68 13.86 -3.05
N LYS A 22 -7.10 13.28 -1.92
CA LYS A 22 -6.88 11.87 -1.62
C LYS A 22 -7.99 10.96 -2.14
N THR A 23 -9.14 11.53 -2.50
CA THR A 23 -10.30 10.75 -2.95
C THR A 23 -10.38 10.72 -4.46
N ARG A 24 -10.43 9.52 -5.03
CA ARG A 24 -10.67 9.33 -6.47
C ARG A 24 -11.59 8.15 -6.70
N VAL A 25 -12.49 8.29 -7.67
CA VAL A 25 -13.30 7.18 -8.19
C VAL A 25 -12.62 6.70 -9.46
N VAL A 26 -12.20 5.43 -9.48
CA VAL A 26 -11.50 4.83 -10.61
C VAL A 26 -12.26 3.61 -11.12
N HIS A 27 -12.15 3.35 -12.42
CA HIS A 27 -12.67 2.10 -12.97
C HIS A 27 -11.84 0.92 -12.45
N ILE A 28 -12.47 -0.23 -12.20
CA ILE A 28 -11.81 -1.40 -11.61
C ILE A 28 -10.64 -1.93 -12.46
N GLU A 29 -10.63 -1.66 -13.76
CA GLU A 29 -9.53 -2.03 -14.67
C GLU A 29 -8.34 -1.09 -14.62
N GLN A 30 -8.50 0.13 -14.09
CA GLN A 30 -7.37 1.00 -13.75
C GLN A 30 -6.74 0.53 -12.44
N GLY A 31 -7.59 0.14 -11.49
CA GLY A 31 -7.20 -0.36 -10.17
C GLY A 31 -6.84 0.75 -9.18
N PHE A 32 -6.71 0.38 -7.91
CA PHE A 32 -6.34 1.30 -6.82
C PHE A 32 -5.51 0.59 -5.75
N ASP A 33 -4.76 1.38 -4.99
CA ASP A 33 -3.99 0.88 -3.86
C ASP A 33 -4.83 0.94 -2.58
N PHE A 34 -4.86 -0.16 -1.83
CA PHE A 34 -5.54 -0.30 -0.55
C PHE A 34 -4.71 -1.22 0.37
N LEU A 35 -4.37 -0.72 1.57
CA LEU A 35 -3.61 -1.46 2.59
C LEU A 35 -2.33 -2.13 2.07
N GLY A 36 -1.61 -1.46 1.16
CA GLY A 36 -0.36 -1.97 0.58
C GLY A 36 -0.54 -2.91 -0.61
N TRP A 37 -1.77 -3.19 -1.02
CA TRP A 37 -2.12 -4.00 -2.19
C TRP A 37 -2.70 -3.12 -3.31
N ASN A 38 -2.36 -3.42 -4.54
CA ASN A 38 -3.02 -2.91 -5.72
C ASN A 38 -4.12 -3.88 -6.15
N VAL A 39 -5.36 -3.43 -6.11
CA VAL A 39 -6.55 -4.16 -6.54
C VAL A 39 -6.91 -3.72 -7.94
N ARG A 40 -6.90 -4.64 -8.91
CA ARG A 40 -7.21 -4.35 -10.31
C ARG A 40 -7.91 -5.52 -10.98
N ARG A 41 -8.87 -5.26 -11.86
CA ARG A 41 -9.43 -6.26 -12.77
C ARG A 41 -8.60 -6.34 -14.06
N PHE A 42 -8.17 -7.55 -14.41
CA PHE A 42 -7.45 -7.83 -15.64
C PHE A 42 -8.13 -9.00 -16.37
N LYS A 43 -8.57 -8.78 -17.60
CA LYS A 43 -9.25 -9.80 -18.44
C LYS A 43 -10.37 -10.55 -17.70
N GLY A 44 -11.22 -9.80 -17.01
CA GLY A 44 -12.36 -10.35 -16.26
C GLY A 44 -12.04 -10.92 -14.88
N LYS A 45 -10.76 -11.03 -14.47
CA LYS A 45 -10.37 -11.55 -13.14
C LYS A 45 -9.82 -10.44 -12.25
N ILE A 46 -10.16 -10.47 -10.96
CA ILE A 46 -9.57 -9.57 -9.96
C ILE A 46 -8.18 -10.10 -9.60
N LEU A 47 -7.21 -9.21 -9.58
CA LEU A 47 -5.82 -9.51 -9.26
C LEU A 47 -5.34 -8.57 -8.16
N ASN A 48 -4.96 -9.16 -7.03
CA ASN A 48 -4.40 -8.45 -5.88
C ASN A 48 -2.89 -8.65 -5.91
N ARG A 49 -2.15 -7.57 -6.19
CA ARG A 49 -0.67 -7.59 -6.17
C ARG A 49 -0.19 -6.64 -5.09
N PRO A 50 0.98 -6.86 -4.47
CA PRO A 50 1.59 -5.84 -3.65
C PRO A 50 1.74 -4.53 -4.46
N SER A 51 1.33 -3.41 -3.87
CA SER A 51 1.51 -2.10 -4.49
C SER A 51 2.99 -1.83 -4.71
N LYS A 52 3.33 -1.09 -5.78
CA LYS A 52 4.73 -0.72 -6.07
C LYS A 52 5.39 0.00 -4.88
N LYS A 53 4.61 0.81 -4.16
CA LYS A 53 5.05 1.49 -2.93
C LYS A 53 5.46 0.50 -1.85
N ASN A 54 4.65 -0.52 -1.60
CA ASN A 54 4.94 -1.53 -0.59
C ASN A 54 6.18 -2.36 -0.96
N VAL A 55 6.27 -2.79 -2.23
CA VAL A 55 7.46 -3.50 -2.74
C VAL A 55 8.73 -2.65 -2.55
N LYS A 56 8.69 -1.38 -2.91
CA LYS A 56 9.83 -0.46 -2.74
C LYS A 56 10.18 -0.27 -1.26
N ALA A 57 9.19 -0.14 -0.37
CA ALA A 57 9.41 -0.01 1.06
C ALA A 57 10.10 -1.26 1.63
N PHE A 58 9.66 -2.46 1.24
CA PHE A 58 10.28 -3.71 1.63
C PHE A 58 11.74 -3.80 1.17
N TYR A 59 12.01 -3.56 -0.12
CA TYR A 59 13.39 -3.57 -0.64
C TYR A 59 14.29 -2.51 0.02
N SER A 60 13.75 -1.33 0.32
CA SER A 60 14.49 -0.30 1.05
C SER A 60 14.86 -0.78 2.45
N LYS A 61 13.94 -1.45 3.16
CA LYS A 61 14.19 -2.03 4.49
C LYS A 61 15.32 -3.05 4.44
N VAL A 62 15.26 -4.00 3.49
CA VAL A 62 16.32 -5.01 3.28
C VAL A 62 17.66 -4.34 2.98
N LYS A 63 17.68 -3.38 2.04
CA LYS A 63 18.90 -2.65 1.68
C LYS A 63 19.51 -1.93 2.87
N THR A 64 18.69 -1.28 3.70
CA THR A 64 19.15 -0.59 4.91
C THR A 64 19.78 -1.56 5.92
N VAL A 65 19.19 -2.74 6.12
CA VAL A 65 19.74 -3.76 7.03
C VAL A 65 21.12 -4.23 6.55
N ILE A 66 21.23 -4.65 5.28
CA ILE A 66 22.50 -5.08 4.69
C ILE A 66 23.56 -3.98 4.81
N SER A 67 23.16 -2.73 4.55
CA SER A 67 24.08 -1.58 4.60
C SER A 67 24.62 -1.30 6.01
N LYS A 68 23.84 -1.59 7.05
CA LYS A 68 24.26 -1.45 8.47
C LYS A 68 25.14 -2.61 8.95
N MET A 69 25.00 -3.78 8.35
CA MET A 69 25.65 -5.03 8.79
C MET A 69 26.82 -5.46 7.91
N LYS A 70 27.48 -4.52 7.21
CA LYS A 70 28.57 -4.82 6.25
C LYS A 70 29.75 -5.58 6.85
N MET A 71 29.99 -5.43 8.16
CA MET A 71 31.09 -6.09 8.89
C MET A 71 30.59 -7.21 9.81
N ALA A 72 29.28 -7.51 9.79
CA ALA A 72 28.72 -8.60 10.59
C ALA A 72 29.07 -9.95 9.96
N LYS A 73 29.06 -11.01 10.78
CA LYS A 73 29.15 -12.37 10.25
C LYS A 73 27.93 -12.69 9.38
N GLN A 74 28.14 -13.54 8.38
CA GLN A 74 27.08 -13.97 7.48
C GLN A 74 25.90 -14.59 8.23
N GLU A 75 26.17 -15.41 9.26
CA GLU A 75 25.13 -16.05 10.08
C GLU A 75 24.20 -15.04 10.76
N ASP A 76 24.75 -13.95 11.29
CA ASP A 76 23.99 -12.90 11.96
C ASP A 76 23.12 -12.14 10.96
N LEU A 77 23.66 -11.86 9.77
CA LEU A 77 22.88 -11.22 8.70
C LEU A 77 21.70 -12.09 8.25
N ILE A 78 21.91 -13.40 8.06
CA ILE A 78 20.84 -14.34 7.68
C ILE A 78 19.75 -14.39 8.76
N ARG A 79 20.13 -14.46 10.04
CA ARG A 79 19.18 -14.45 11.17
C ARG A 79 18.30 -13.21 11.19
N VAL A 80 18.86 -12.04 10.85
CA VAL A 80 18.11 -10.78 10.81
C VAL A 80 17.22 -10.67 9.57
N LEU A 81 17.67 -11.18 8.41
CA LEU A 81 16.92 -11.07 7.15
C LEU A 81 15.74 -12.05 7.04
N ASN A 82 15.87 -13.28 7.56
CA ASN A 82 14.84 -14.31 7.41
C ASN A 82 13.45 -13.97 7.99
N PRO A 83 13.30 -13.29 9.14
CA PRO A 83 11.97 -12.95 9.67
C PRO A 83 11.35 -11.70 9.02
N MET A 84 11.99 -11.09 8.00
CA MET A 84 11.59 -9.79 7.47
C MET A 84 10.50 -9.82 6.41
#